data_AF-A0A1M5QAZ4-F1
#
_entry.id   AF-A0A1M5QAZ4-F1
#
_cell.length_a   1.000
_cell.length_b   1.000
_cell.length_c   1.000
_cell.angle_alpha   90.00
_cell.angle_beta   90.00
_cell.angle_gamma   90.00
#
_symmetry.space_group_name_H-M   'P 1'
#
loop_
_entity.id
_entity.type
_entity.pdbx_description
1 polymer ?
#
loop_
_entity_poly.entity_id
_entity_poly.type
_entity_poly.pdbx_seq_one_letter_code
_entity_poly.pdbx_strand_id
1 'polypeptide(L)' 'MASAPEIQESTSEERRAYIKERFPCIADCDMCGLCKVFRGKDAETAYADYINGNRSFAEVSADYK' A
#
# COMPACT_ATOMS: atom_id res chain seq x y z
N MET A 1 8.94 13.24 4.86
CA MET A 1 8.29 12.05 4.26
C MET A 1 8.24 11.00 5.34
N ALA A 2 7.05 10.59 5.80
CA ALA A 2 6.93 9.55 6.81
C ALA A 2 7.42 8.21 6.21
N SER A 3 8.35 7.56 6.90
CA SER A 3 8.73 6.18 6.63
C SER A 3 7.50 5.28 6.77
N ALA A 4 7.45 4.21 5.98
CA ALA A 4 6.40 3.22 6.13
C ALA A 4 6.50 2.59 7.54
N PRO A 5 5.38 2.47 8.28
CA PRO A 5 5.36 1.84 9.60
C PRO A 5 5.99 0.44 9.59
N GLU A 6 6.85 0.14 10.56
CA GLU A 6 7.51 -1.16 10.63
C GLU A 6 6.53 -2.25 11.08
N ILE A 7 6.64 -3.45 10.50
CA ILE A 7 5.70 -4.54 10.80
C ILE A 7 5.80 -5.05 12.25
N GLN A 8 6.91 -4.76 12.93
CA GLN A 8 7.16 -5.17 14.31
C GLN A 8 6.68 -4.14 15.34
N GLU A 9 6.63 -2.86 14.97
CA GLU A 9 6.32 -1.75 15.88
C GLU A 9 4.97 -1.08 15.59
N SER A 10 4.23 -1.58 14.60
CA SER A 10 2.98 -0.97 14.14
C SER A 10 1.86 -1.98 14.00
N THR A 11 0.63 -1.50 14.16
CA THR A 11 -0.58 -2.31 13.98
C THR A 11 -0.96 -2.47 12.52
N SER A 12 -1.80 -3.46 12.22
CA SER A 12 -2.42 -3.59 10.89
C SER A 12 -3.23 -2.37 10.50
N GLU A 13 -3.89 -1.71 11.47
CA GLU A 13 -4.70 -0.51 11.22
C GLU A 13 -3.82 0.70 10.84
N GLU A 14 -2.70 0.91 11.53
CA GLU A 14 -1.74 1.97 11.20
C GLU A 14 -1.14 1.76 9.80
N ARG A 15 -0.77 0.52 9.48
CA ARG A 15 -0.24 0.18 8.15
C ARG A 15 -1.28 0.35 7.06
N ARG A 16 -2.53 -0.02 7.32
CA ARG A 16 -3.65 0.21 6.41
C ARG A 16 -3.92 1.69 6.19
N ALA A 17 -3.93 2.50 7.25
CA ALA A 17 -4.09 3.94 7.16
C ALA A 17 -2.97 4.56 6.32
N TYR A 18 -1.72 4.16 6.56
CA TYR A 18 -0.57 4.59 5.77
C TYR A 18 -0.74 4.30 4.28
N ILE A 19 -1.17 3.08 3.90
CA ILE A 19 -1.41 2.72 2.49
C ILE A 19 -2.50 3.59 1.87
N LYS A 20 -3.61 3.84 2.58
CA LYS A 20 -4.69 4.71 2.10
C LYS A 20 -4.24 6.15 1.88
N GLU A 21 -3.47 6.69 2.81
CA GLU A 21 -2.93 8.06 2.70
C GLU A 21 -1.86 8.17 1.61
N ARG A 22 -1.05 7.12 1.43
CA ARG A 22 0.07 7.10 0.47
C ARG A 22 -0.38 6.85 -0.97
N PHE A 23 -1.46 6.10 -1.15
CA PHE A 23 -2.01 5.70 -2.45
C PHE A 23 -3.52 5.97 -2.51
N PRO A 24 -3.95 7.25 -2.35
CA PRO A 24 -5.36 7.57 -2.35
C PRO A 24 -5.96 7.34 -3.74
N CYS A 25 -7.03 6.54 -3.81
CA CYS A 25 -7.83 6.45 -5.01
C CYS A 25 -8.72 7.70 -5.09
N ILE A 26 -8.48 8.56 -6.08
CA ILE A 26 -9.29 9.76 -6.33
C ILE A 26 -10.50 9.50 -7.25
N ALA A 27 -10.79 8.23 -7.56
CA ALA A 27 -11.82 7.78 -8.50
C ALA A 27 -11.72 8.33 -9.94
N ASP A 28 -10.71 9.16 -10.23
CA ASP A 28 -10.32 9.59 -11.55
C ASP A 28 -9.19 8.67 -12.05
N CYS A 29 -9.56 7.60 -12.76
CA CYS A 29 -8.62 6.54 -13.17
C CYS A 29 -7.57 7.03 -14.18
N ASP A 30 -7.89 8.03 -15.00
CA ASP A 30 -6.98 8.61 -15.98
C ASP A 30 -5.88 9.43 -15.30
N MET A 31 -6.23 10.15 -14.23
CA MET A 31 -5.29 10.96 -13.44
C MET A 31 -4.55 10.15 -12.38
N CYS A 32 -5.19 9.15 -11.77
CA CYS A 32 -4.66 8.37 -10.65
C CYS A 32 -3.65 7.30 -11.10
N GLY A 33 -4.03 6.45 -12.06
CA GLY A 33 -3.19 5.36 -12.58
C GLY A 33 -2.78 4.27 -11.57
N LEU A 34 -3.08 4.39 -10.28
CA LEU A 34 -2.64 3.46 -9.23
C LEU A 34 -3.11 2.03 -9.48
N CYS A 35 -4.34 1.84 -9.95
CA CYS A 35 -4.84 0.52 -10.31
C CYS A 35 -4.04 -0.13 -11.46
N LYS A 36 -3.48 0.65 -12.40
CA LYS A 36 -2.61 0.11 -13.47
C LYS A 36 -1.29 -0.38 -12.87
N VAL A 37 -0.70 0.37 -11.94
CA VAL A 37 0.51 -0.04 -11.19
C VAL A 37 0.24 -1.33 -10.41
N PHE A 38 -0.90 -1.39 -9.71
CA PHE A 38 -1.31 -2.53 -8.90
C PHE A 38 -1.99 -3.66 -9.68
N ARG A 39 -1.85 -3.69 -11.02
CA ARG A 39 -2.37 -4.76 -11.91
C ARG A 39 -3.86 -5.02 -11.75
N GLY A 40 -4.65 -3.95 -11.65
CA GLY A 40 -6.11 -3.97 -11.50
C GLY A 40 -6.61 -4.04 -10.06
N LYS A 41 -5.72 -4.06 -9.06
CA LYS A 41 -6.08 -4.09 -7.64
C LYS A 41 -6.08 -2.69 -7.04
N ASP A 42 -6.84 -2.49 -5.98
CA ASP A 42 -6.70 -1.33 -5.11
C ASP A 42 -5.42 -1.45 -4.24
N ALA A 43 -5.00 -0.33 -3.65
CA ALA A 43 -3.78 -0.27 -2.85
C ALA A 43 -3.84 -1.15 -1.59
N GLU A 44 -5.01 -1.32 -0.97
CA GLU A 44 -5.14 -2.15 0.23
C GLU A 44 -4.97 -3.63 -0.11
N THR A 45 -5.57 -4.08 -1.22
CA THR A 45 -5.41 -5.45 -1.72
C THR A 45 -3.98 -5.69 -2.19
N ALA A 46 -3.35 -4.71 -2.84
CA ALA A 46 -1.96 -4.81 -3.29
C ALA A 46 -0.98 -4.92 -2.11
N TYR A 47 -1.25 -4.21 -1.01
CA TYR A 47 -0.41 -4.19 0.18
C TYR A 47 -0.92 -5.08 1.32
N ALA A 48 -1.79 -6.05 1.05
CA ALA A 48 -2.38 -6.92 2.06
C ALA A 48 -1.32 -7.65 2.92
N ASP A 49 -0.24 -8.16 2.31
CA ASP A 49 0.85 -8.81 3.04
C ASP A 49 1.58 -7.86 3.99
N TYR A 50 1.73 -6.59 3.62
CA TYR A 50 2.31 -5.58 4.49
C TYR A 50 1.36 -5.19 5.62
N ILE A 51 0.07 -5.00 5.32
CA ILE A 51 -0.97 -4.66 6.29
C ILE A 51 -1.13 -5.78 7.33
N ASN A 52 -1.06 -7.04 6.90
CA ASN A 52 -1.14 -8.20 7.79
C ASN A 52 0.16 -8.45 8.57
N GLY A 53 1.29 -7.89 8.11
CA GLY A 53 2.60 -8.09 8.73
C GLY A 53 3.33 -9.35 8.32
N ASN A 54 3.01 -9.88 7.16
CA ASN A 54 3.73 -11.00 6.55
C ASN A 54 5.04 -10.55 5.91
N ARG A 55 5.05 -9.35 5.31
CA ARG A 55 6.19 -8.79 4.56
C ARG A 55 6.38 -7.30 4.84
N SER A 56 7.59 -6.79 4.69
CA SER A 56 7.85 -5.36 4.82
C SER A 56 7.26 -4.55 3.64
N PHE A 57 7.03 -3.26 3.85
CA PHE A 57 6.56 -2.35 2.80
C PHE A 57 7.46 -2.38 1.55
N ALA A 58 8.78 -2.45 1.76
CA ALA A 58 9.76 -2.45 0.67
C ALA A 58 9.68 -3.74 -0.17
N GLU A 59 9.49 -4.89 0.48
CA GLU A 59 9.33 -6.17 -0.21
C GLU A 59 8.07 -6.21 -1.07
N VAL A 60 6.93 -5.76 -0.52
CA VAL A 60 5.68 -5.72 -1.29
C VAL A 60 5.76 -4.69 -2.42
N SER A 61 6.37 -3.54 -2.18
CA SER A 61 6.56 -2.51 -3.21
C SER A 61 7.44 -2.99 -4.37
N ALA A 62 8.35 -3.94 -4.13
CA ALA A 62 9.18 -4.52 -5.19
C ALA A 62 8.37 -5.36 -6.19
N ASP A 63 7.21 -5.90 -5.78
CA ASP A 63 6.34 -6.70 -6.67
C ASP A 63 5.65 -5.84 -7.75
N TYR A 64 5.66 -4.52 -7.57
CA TYR A 64 5.00 -3.52 -8.44
C TYR A 64 5.99 -2.55 -9.11
N LYS A 65 7.28 -2.87 -9.10
CA LYS A 65 8.33 -2.14 -9.84
C LYS A 65 8.37 -2.49 -11.33
#